data_AF-A0A355L4I2-F1
#
_entry.id   AF-A0A355L4I2-F1
#
_cell.length_a   1.000
_cell.length_b   1.000
_cell.length_c   1.000
_cell.angle_alpha   90.00
_cell.angle_beta   90.00
_cell.angle_gamma   90.00
#
_symmetry.space_group_name_H-M   'P 1'
#
loop_
_entity.id
_entity.type
_entity.pdbx_description
1 polymer ?
#
loop_
_entity_poly.entity_id
_entity_poly.type
_entity_poly.pdbx_seq_one_letter_code
_entity_poly.pdbx_strand_id
1 'polypeptide(L)'
;IIGCKIGKIDFRNLLDLGGLGLLIGQGIGRWGNFFNQEAFGTNTTTAPFRMWSLKIHDTLAASADTLAAKGMDVDPNVPVHPTFLYESVWCILGFFILNYIVHKRRKYKGEVFLLYGIWYGLERMVVEGLRTDSLYVANTTIRVSQLLSAIIVVAFLVMHIINMVKLKKGTLPQRLSLATAPATANGANAESVEKIKDNNDERENEDVTNN
;
A
#
# COMPACT_ATOMS: atom_id res chain seq x y z
N ILE A 1 11.82 1.61 -12.70
CA ILE A 1 12.30 0.37 -13.39
C ILE A 1 13.71 0.55 -13.94
N ILE A 2 13.97 1.56 -14.77
CA ILE A 2 15.32 1.83 -15.33
C ILE A 2 16.34 2.06 -14.21
N GLY A 3 16.03 2.91 -13.22
CA GLY A 3 16.91 3.12 -12.05
C GLY A 3 17.17 1.87 -11.21
N CYS A 4 16.22 0.94 -11.12
CA CYS A 4 16.42 -0.34 -10.42
C CYS A 4 17.35 -1.28 -11.19
N LYS A 5 17.26 -1.27 -12.53
CA LYS A 5 18.17 -2.04 -13.39
C LYS A 5 19.60 -1.51 -13.30
N ILE A 6 19.76 -0.19 -13.21
CA ILE A 6 21.07 0.45 -13.07
C ILE A 6 21.65 0.24 -11.66
N GLY A 7 20.82 0.38 -10.62
CA GLY A 7 21.25 0.28 -9.21
C GLY A 7 21.31 -1.13 -8.64
N LYS A 8 20.93 -2.18 -9.39
CA LYS A 8 20.81 -3.57 -8.91
C LYS A 8 19.92 -3.74 -7.66
N ILE A 9 18.93 -2.86 -7.49
CA ILE A 9 17.99 -2.89 -6.36
C ILE A 9 16.77 -3.72 -6.74
N ASP A 10 16.34 -4.61 -5.84
CA ASP A 10 15.08 -5.34 -5.97
C ASP A 10 13.91 -4.37 -6.12
N PHE A 11 13.30 -4.32 -7.32
CA PHE A 11 12.19 -3.42 -7.64
C PHE A 11 11.04 -3.49 -6.63
N ARG A 12 10.79 -4.66 -6.04
CA ARG A 12 9.73 -4.88 -5.04
C ARG A 12 10.06 -4.28 -3.68
N ASN A 13 11.33 -4.30 -3.28
CA ASN A 13 11.76 -3.61 -2.07
C ASN A 13 11.65 -2.10 -2.26
N LEU A 14 11.97 -1.60 -3.48
CA LEU A 14 11.75 -0.20 -3.82
C LEU A 14 10.26 0.15 -3.78
N LEU A 15 9.37 -0.71 -4.29
CA LEU A 15 7.92 -0.49 -4.21
C LEU A 15 7.40 -0.51 -2.76
N ASP A 16 7.89 -1.40 -1.91
CA ASP A 16 7.53 -1.44 -0.48
C ASP A 16 7.94 -0.13 0.22
N LEU A 17 9.15 0.38 -0.06
CA LEU A 17 9.61 1.67 0.47
C LEU A 17 8.84 2.84 -0.14
N GLY A 18 8.59 2.78 -1.45
CA GLY A 18 7.84 3.78 -2.19
C GLY A 18 6.40 3.92 -1.67
N GLY A 19 5.73 2.81 -1.36
CA GLY A 19 4.38 2.83 -0.78
C GLY A 19 4.32 3.61 0.53
N LEU A 20 5.32 3.45 1.41
CA LEU A 20 5.41 4.23 2.64
C LEU A 20 5.65 5.72 2.38
N GLY A 21 6.56 6.03 1.45
CA GLY A 21 6.84 7.42 1.06
C GLY A 21 5.62 8.11 0.43
N LEU A 22 4.85 7.38 -0.39
CA LEU A 22 3.63 7.89 -1.01
C LEU A 22 2.57 8.26 0.03
N LEU A 23 2.40 7.48 1.10
CA LEU A 23 1.44 7.80 2.16
C LEU A 23 1.79 9.12 2.86
N ILE A 24 3.05 9.34 3.22
CA ILE A 24 3.48 10.60 3.86
C ILE A 24 3.31 11.77 2.88
N GLY A 25 3.79 11.60 1.65
CA GLY A 25 3.70 12.64 0.62
C GLY A 25 2.26 13.06 0.34
N GLN A 26 1.35 12.09 0.21
CA GLN A 26 -0.08 12.35 0.03
C GLN A 26 -0.67 13.04 1.27
N GLY A 27 -0.40 12.52 2.48
CA GLY A 27 -0.91 13.08 3.72
C GLY A 27 -0.52 14.55 3.91
N ILE A 28 0.74 14.91 3.63
CA ILE A 28 1.19 16.31 3.69
C ILE A 28 0.60 17.12 2.53
N GLY A 29 0.55 16.57 1.32
CA GLY A 29 0.01 17.25 0.14
C GLY A 29 -1.45 17.70 0.32
N ARG A 30 -2.25 16.95 1.09
CA ARG A 30 -3.66 17.33 1.38
C ARG A 30 -3.80 18.59 2.22
N TRP A 31 -2.79 18.98 2.99
CA TRP A 31 -2.82 20.28 3.68
C TRP A 31 -2.79 21.46 2.70
N GLY A 32 -2.25 21.28 1.49
CA GLY A 32 -2.37 22.28 0.42
C GLY A 32 -3.84 22.60 0.09
N ASN A 33 -4.71 21.59 0.07
CA ASN A 33 -6.15 21.78 -0.16
C ASN A 33 -6.82 22.60 0.95
N PHE A 34 -6.35 22.48 2.20
CA PHE A 34 -6.84 23.30 3.30
C PHE A 34 -6.46 24.77 3.13
N PHE A 35 -5.19 25.05 2.82
CA PHE A 35 -4.73 26.43 2.58
C PHE A 35 -5.38 27.07 1.35
N ASN A 36 -5.58 26.28 0.28
CA ASN A 36 -6.26 26.72 -0.94
C ASN A 36 -7.80 26.78 -0.80
N GLN A 37 -8.36 26.21 0.27
CA GLN A 37 -9.78 26.09 0.55
C GLN A 37 -10.55 25.41 -0.61
N GLU A 38 -10.02 24.29 -1.08
CA GLU A 38 -10.56 23.53 -2.22
C GLU A 38 -10.74 22.04 -1.88
N ALA A 39 -11.48 21.32 -2.73
CA ALA A 39 -11.70 19.87 -2.61
C ALA A 39 -12.35 19.42 -1.29
N PHE A 40 -13.29 20.22 -0.79
CA PHE A 40 -14.07 19.94 0.41
C PHE A 40 -15.15 18.86 0.19
N GLY A 41 -15.70 18.34 1.28
CA GLY A 41 -16.76 17.34 1.24
C GLY A 41 -18.16 17.95 1.20
N THR A 42 -19.16 17.08 1.36
CA THR A 42 -20.57 17.48 1.44
C THR A 42 -20.89 18.26 2.73
N ASN A 43 -22.05 18.91 2.72
CA ASN A 43 -22.59 19.64 3.84
C ASN A 43 -22.80 18.75 5.05
N THR A 44 -22.45 19.26 6.24
CA THR A 44 -22.57 18.50 7.48
C THR A 44 -22.88 19.37 8.68
N THR A 45 -23.95 19.01 9.37
CA THR A 45 -24.37 19.68 10.62
C THR A 45 -23.94 18.90 11.86
N THR A 46 -23.68 17.60 11.73
CA THR A 46 -23.42 16.66 12.84
C THR A 46 -21.95 16.32 13.03
N ALA A 47 -21.08 16.59 12.05
CA ALA A 47 -19.68 16.20 12.15
C ALA A 47 -18.91 17.00 13.23
N PRO A 48 -17.98 16.35 13.96
CA PRO A 48 -17.17 17.00 14.99
C PRO A 48 -16.19 18.03 14.39
N PHE A 49 -15.64 17.73 13.22
CA PHE A 49 -14.76 18.64 12.48
C PHE A 49 -15.49 19.16 11.24
N ARG A 50 -15.51 20.49 11.11
CA ARG A 50 -16.23 21.23 10.07
C ARG A 50 -15.33 22.30 9.49
N MET A 51 -15.49 22.57 8.21
CA MET A 51 -14.77 23.63 7.51
C MET A 51 -15.77 24.60 6.92
N TRP A 52 -15.49 25.89 7.06
CA TRP A 52 -16.28 26.97 6.46
C TRP A 52 -15.35 28.10 6.06
N SER A 53 -15.63 28.70 4.91
CA SER A 53 -14.96 29.90 4.41
C SER A 53 -15.85 30.58 3.39
N LEU A 54 -15.70 31.89 3.22
CA LEU A 54 -16.40 32.67 2.18
C LEU A 54 -16.17 32.09 0.78
N LYS A 55 -14.96 31.65 0.47
CA LYS A 55 -14.64 31.01 -0.82
C LYS A 55 -15.41 29.71 -1.04
N ILE A 56 -15.60 28.92 0.03
CA ILE A 56 -16.35 27.65 -0.01
C ILE A 56 -17.83 27.94 -0.23
N HIS A 57 -18.38 28.92 0.49
CA HIS A 57 -19.74 29.39 0.32
C HIS A 57 -20.01 29.80 -1.13
N ASP A 58 -19.17 30.68 -1.70
CA ASP A 58 -19.36 31.19 -3.06
C ASP A 58 -19.25 30.08 -4.11
N THR A 59 -18.32 29.13 -3.91
CA THR A 59 -18.17 27.96 -4.79
C THR A 59 -19.40 27.05 -4.72
N LEU A 60 -19.97 26.87 -3.52
CA LEU A 60 -21.15 26.03 -3.32
C LEU A 60 -22.41 26.70 -3.90
N ALA A 61 -22.55 28.01 -3.73
CA ALA A 61 -23.62 28.80 -4.33
C ALA A 61 -23.54 28.77 -5.87
N ALA A 62 -22.34 28.90 -6.44
CA ALA A 62 -22.14 28.84 -7.89
C ALA A 62 -22.38 27.43 -8.48
N SER A 63 -22.21 26.37 -7.67
CA SER A 63 -22.31 24.98 -8.13
C SER A 63 -23.63 24.31 -7.73
N ALA A 64 -24.52 25.00 -7.01
CA ALA A 64 -25.74 24.44 -6.44
C ALA A 64 -26.61 23.69 -7.46
N ASP A 65 -26.87 24.29 -8.63
CA ASP A 65 -27.68 23.66 -9.69
C ASP A 65 -27.03 22.38 -10.24
N THR A 66 -25.70 22.38 -10.38
CA THR A 66 -24.96 21.22 -10.90
C THR A 66 -24.88 20.08 -9.89
N LEU A 67 -24.88 20.38 -8.59
CA LEU A 67 -24.90 19.38 -7.52
C LEU A 67 -26.32 18.84 -7.29
N ALA A 68 -27.34 19.69 -7.39
CA ALA A 68 -28.74 19.28 -7.33
C ALA A 68 -29.08 18.30 -8.47
N ALA A 69 -28.59 18.57 -9.69
CA ALA A 69 -28.71 17.65 -10.82
C ALA A 69 -28.02 16.28 -10.60
N LYS A 70 -27.05 16.21 -9.68
CA LYS A 70 -26.37 14.98 -9.25
C LYS A 70 -27.04 14.32 -8.01
N GLY A 71 -28.16 14.87 -7.55
CA GLY A 71 -28.90 14.36 -6.38
C GLY A 71 -28.27 14.73 -5.03
N MET A 72 -27.39 15.74 -4.99
CA MET A 72 -26.84 16.29 -3.74
C MET A 72 -27.51 17.61 -3.42
N ASP A 73 -28.20 17.66 -2.28
CA ASP A 73 -28.69 18.91 -1.70
C ASP A 73 -27.55 19.60 -0.96
N VAL A 74 -27.27 20.85 -1.33
CA VAL A 74 -26.14 21.63 -0.81
C VAL A 74 -26.60 23.04 -0.44
N ASP A 75 -26.37 23.39 0.81
CA ASP A 75 -26.65 24.72 1.36
C ASP A 75 -25.34 25.51 1.54
N PRO A 76 -25.12 26.61 0.81
CA PRO A 76 -23.94 27.47 0.96
C PRO A 76 -23.64 27.89 2.41
N ASN A 77 -24.66 28.00 3.26
CA ASN A 77 -24.54 28.47 4.64
C ASN A 77 -24.14 27.37 5.63
N VAL A 78 -24.22 26.10 5.22
CA VAL A 78 -23.90 24.97 6.10
C VAL A 78 -22.43 24.58 5.94
N PRO A 79 -21.69 24.36 7.05
CA PRO A 79 -20.30 23.92 6.98
C PRO A 79 -20.14 22.58 6.27
N VAL A 80 -18.97 22.36 5.68
CA VAL A 80 -18.64 21.16 4.90
C VAL A 80 -17.68 20.24 5.65
N HIS A 81 -17.69 18.96 5.26
CA HIS A 81 -16.72 17.98 5.75
C HIS A 81 -15.28 18.35 5.34
N PRO A 82 -14.32 18.45 6.29
CA PRO A 82 -12.91 18.63 5.99
C PRO A 82 -12.29 17.32 5.50
N THR A 83 -12.56 16.97 4.24
CA THR A 83 -12.01 15.78 3.55
C THR A 83 -10.49 15.71 3.63
N PHE A 84 -9.80 16.84 3.53
CA PHE A 84 -8.33 16.91 3.67
C PHE A 84 -7.84 16.30 4.99
N LEU A 85 -8.58 16.53 6.08
CA LEU A 85 -8.20 16.07 7.42
C LEU A 85 -8.41 14.56 7.51
N TYR A 86 -9.55 14.06 7.01
CA TYR A 86 -9.84 12.62 6.98
C TYR A 86 -8.80 11.87 6.13
N GLU A 87 -8.47 12.39 4.95
CA GLU A 87 -7.42 11.84 4.08
C GLU A 87 -6.03 11.85 4.76
N SER A 88 -5.67 12.97 5.40
CA SER A 88 -4.39 13.11 6.09
C SER A 88 -4.25 12.13 7.26
N VAL A 89 -5.29 12.00 8.09
CA VAL A 89 -5.32 11.06 9.20
C VAL A 89 -5.26 9.61 8.69
N TRP A 90 -5.98 9.31 7.61
CA TRP A 90 -5.96 7.99 6.98
C TRP A 90 -4.57 7.62 6.44
N CYS A 91 -3.88 8.59 5.83
CA CYS A 91 -2.51 8.42 5.34
C CYS A 91 -1.51 8.20 6.49
N ILE A 92 -1.60 8.98 7.56
CA ILE A 92 -0.72 8.85 8.75
C ILE A 92 -0.94 7.50 9.44
N LEU A 93 -2.20 7.12 9.65
CA LEU A 93 -2.55 5.83 10.24
C LEU A 93 -2.04 4.67 9.37
N GLY A 94 -2.27 4.75 8.06
CA GLY A 94 -1.74 3.80 7.10
C GLY A 94 -0.23 3.67 7.16
N PHE A 95 0.48 4.80 7.26
CA PHE A 95 1.93 4.81 7.38
C PHE A 95 2.39 4.05 8.61
N PHE A 96 1.85 4.33 9.79
CA PHE A 96 2.25 3.63 11.02
C PHE A 96 1.94 2.13 10.97
N ILE A 97 0.75 1.76 10.48
CA ILE A 97 0.35 0.34 10.36
C ILE A 97 1.26 -0.39 9.39
N LEU A 98 1.46 0.14 8.18
CA LEU A 98 2.28 -0.52 7.16
C LEU A 98 3.76 -0.53 7.53
N ASN A 99 4.27 0.54 8.16
CA ASN A 99 5.63 0.60 8.67
C ASN A 99 5.84 -0.46 9.76
N TYR A 100 4.89 -0.63 10.68
CA TYR A 100 4.94 -1.70 11.68
C TYR A 100 4.99 -3.09 11.02
N ILE A 101 4.20 -3.31 9.97
CA ILE A 101 4.19 -4.57 9.21
C ILE A 101 5.54 -4.82 8.52
N VAL A 102 6.13 -3.80 7.87
CA VAL A 102 7.47 -3.88 7.25
C VAL A 102 8.53 -4.37 8.25
N HIS A 103 8.54 -3.82 9.46
CA HIS A 103 9.62 -4.05 10.41
C HIS A 103 9.43 -5.33 11.24
N LYS A 104 8.19 -5.68 11.61
CA LYS A 104 7.96 -6.80 12.54
C LYS A 104 7.26 -8.02 11.94
N ARG A 105 6.54 -7.87 10.83
CA ARG A 105 5.61 -8.90 10.34
C ARG A 105 5.78 -9.25 8.87
N ARG A 106 6.78 -8.67 8.20
CA ARG A 106 7.05 -8.89 6.79
C ARG A 106 7.38 -10.35 6.54
N LYS A 107 6.69 -10.96 5.58
CA LYS A 107 6.83 -12.37 5.20
C LYS A 107 7.41 -12.55 3.80
N TYR A 108 7.20 -11.60 2.90
CA TYR A 108 7.74 -11.65 1.54
C TYR A 108 8.01 -10.26 0.95
N LYS A 109 8.84 -10.20 -0.09
CA LYS A 109 9.18 -8.98 -0.83
C LYS A 109 7.98 -8.50 -1.65
N GLY A 110 7.55 -7.25 -1.50
CA GLY A 110 6.38 -6.68 -2.18
C GLY A 110 5.07 -6.82 -1.38
N GLU A 111 5.10 -7.36 -0.16
CA GLU A 111 3.92 -7.50 0.69
C GLU A 111 3.32 -6.13 1.05
N VAL A 112 4.17 -5.16 1.34
CA VAL A 112 3.75 -3.87 1.89
C VAL A 112 3.18 -3.00 0.79
N PHE A 113 3.73 -3.08 -0.42
CA PHE A 113 3.12 -2.47 -1.59
C PHE A 113 1.73 -3.06 -1.89
N LEU A 114 1.54 -4.37 -1.68
CA LEU A 114 0.22 -4.99 -1.84
C LEU A 114 -0.79 -4.48 -0.80
N LEU A 115 -0.36 -4.39 0.46
CA LEU A 115 -1.19 -3.84 1.53
C LEU A 115 -1.47 -2.34 1.33
N TYR A 116 -0.50 -1.60 0.79
CA TYR A 116 -0.66 -0.18 0.42
C TYR A 116 -1.74 -0.01 -0.63
N GLY A 117 -1.75 -0.82 -1.70
CA GLY A 117 -2.79 -0.73 -2.73
C GLY A 117 -4.20 -1.00 -2.19
N ILE A 118 -4.34 -1.94 -1.25
CA ILE A 118 -5.60 -2.21 -0.55
C ILE A 118 -5.98 -0.99 0.31
N TRP A 119 -5.05 -0.48 1.12
CA TRP A 119 -5.27 0.65 2.02
C TRP A 119 -5.71 1.91 1.27
N TYR A 120 -5.01 2.23 0.18
CA TYR A 120 -5.27 3.38 -0.68
C TYR A 120 -6.61 3.24 -1.42
N GLY A 121 -6.94 2.05 -1.90
CA GLY A 121 -8.23 1.83 -2.54
C GLY A 121 -9.40 1.99 -1.58
N LEU A 122 -9.26 1.56 -0.32
CA LEU A 122 -10.26 1.78 0.72
C LEU A 122 -10.42 3.28 1.05
N GLU A 123 -9.30 4.00 1.20
CA GLU A 123 -9.30 5.46 1.38
C GLU A 123 -10.14 6.13 0.28
N ARG A 124 -9.84 5.79 -0.98
CA ARG A 124 -10.53 6.38 -2.14
C ARG A 124 -12.02 6.06 -2.16
N MET A 125 -12.43 4.86 -1.75
CA MET A 125 -13.86 4.54 -1.69
C MET A 125 -14.61 5.39 -0.66
N VAL A 126 -14.04 5.57 0.53
CA VAL A 126 -14.63 6.34 1.63
C VAL A 126 -14.64 7.83 1.32
N VAL A 127 -13.48 8.37 0.93
CA VAL A 127 -13.30 9.80 0.66
C VAL A 127 -14.11 10.23 -0.54
N GLU A 128 -14.14 9.43 -1.60
CA GLU A 128 -14.97 9.75 -2.75
C GLU A 128 -16.44 9.83 -2.35
N GLY A 129 -16.93 8.95 -1.47
CA GLY A 129 -18.30 9.02 -0.97
C GLY A 129 -18.64 10.35 -0.28
N LEU A 130 -17.65 11.04 0.28
CA LEU A 130 -17.80 12.32 0.97
C LEU A 130 -17.58 13.54 0.06
N ARG A 131 -17.02 13.37 -1.14
CA ARG A 131 -16.71 14.49 -2.04
C ARG A 131 -17.92 14.95 -2.84
N THR A 132 -17.96 16.24 -3.13
CA THR A 132 -18.94 16.88 -4.03
C THR A 132 -18.50 16.82 -5.50
N ASP A 133 -17.19 16.87 -5.74
CA ASP A 133 -16.59 16.94 -7.08
C ASP A 133 -16.15 15.58 -7.61
N SER A 134 -17.11 14.70 -7.91
CA SER A 134 -16.83 13.37 -8.45
C SER A 134 -17.06 13.27 -9.96
N LEU A 135 -16.18 12.51 -10.62
CA LEU A 135 -16.31 12.15 -12.02
C LEU A 135 -17.14 10.86 -12.15
N TYR A 136 -18.19 10.92 -12.95
CA TYR A 136 -19.13 9.82 -13.15
C TYR A 136 -18.85 9.09 -14.47
N VAL A 137 -19.03 7.77 -14.48
CA VAL A 137 -18.89 6.97 -15.71
C VAL A 137 -20.14 7.21 -16.57
N ALA A 138 -19.97 7.83 -17.74
CA ALA A 138 -20.93 7.82 -18.87
C ALA A 138 -22.43 7.83 -18.46
N ASN A 139 -22.89 8.94 -17.85
CA ASN A 139 -24.28 9.16 -17.41
C ASN A 139 -24.82 8.20 -16.33
N THR A 140 -23.98 7.38 -15.71
CA THR A 140 -24.38 6.54 -14.57
C THR A 140 -24.10 7.24 -13.23
N THR A 141 -24.73 6.77 -12.16
CA THR A 141 -24.50 7.23 -10.78
C THR A 141 -23.19 6.72 -10.16
N ILE A 142 -22.39 5.94 -10.91
CA ILE A 142 -21.16 5.31 -10.41
C ILE A 142 -19.97 6.25 -10.61
N ARG A 143 -19.28 6.55 -9.50
CA ARG A 143 -18.07 7.38 -9.50
C ARG A 143 -16.89 6.57 -10.03
N VAL A 144 -16.17 7.10 -11.03
CA VAL A 144 -15.06 6.42 -11.74
C VAL A 144 -13.99 5.95 -10.76
N SER A 145 -13.64 6.83 -9.82
CA SER A 145 -12.69 6.61 -8.75
C SER A 145 -13.09 5.47 -7.81
N GLN A 146 -14.38 5.31 -7.48
CA GLN A 146 -14.86 4.19 -6.66
C GLN A 146 -14.74 2.87 -7.40
N LEU A 147 -15.16 2.82 -8.66
CA LEU A 147 -15.05 1.62 -9.49
C LEU A 147 -13.59 1.18 -9.64
N LEU A 148 -12.72 2.12 -10.02
CA LEU A 148 -11.29 1.85 -10.18
C LEU A 148 -10.65 1.39 -8.87
N SER A 149 -11.00 2.02 -7.76
CA SER A 149 -10.49 1.66 -6.43
C SER A 149 -10.95 0.26 -6.02
N ALA A 150 -12.21 -0.10 -6.28
CA ALA A 150 -12.71 -1.45 -6.01
C ALA A 150 -11.95 -2.52 -6.80
N ILE A 151 -11.69 -2.27 -8.10
CA ILE A 151 -10.89 -3.18 -8.94
C ILE A 151 -9.48 -3.36 -8.38
N ILE A 152 -8.83 -2.25 -7.99
CA ILE A 152 -7.48 -2.28 -7.42
C ILE A 152 -7.47 -3.05 -6.10
N VAL A 153 -8.41 -2.81 -5.20
CA VAL A 153 -8.51 -3.52 -3.91
C VAL A 153 -8.65 -5.02 -4.13
N VAL A 154 -9.57 -5.44 -5.01
CA VAL A 154 -9.80 -6.86 -5.31
C VAL A 154 -8.53 -7.49 -5.89
N ALA A 155 -7.90 -6.85 -6.89
CA ALA A 155 -6.69 -7.38 -7.52
C ALA A 155 -5.55 -7.55 -6.51
N PHE A 156 -5.30 -6.55 -5.67
CA PHE A 156 -4.24 -6.56 -4.67
C PHE A 156 -4.53 -7.55 -3.54
N LEU A 157 -5.80 -7.68 -3.12
CA LEU A 157 -6.23 -8.66 -2.12
C LEU A 157 -6.04 -10.09 -2.63
N VAL A 158 -6.49 -10.39 -3.85
CA VAL A 158 -6.29 -11.71 -4.48
C VAL A 158 -4.80 -12.04 -4.59
N MET A 159 -3.97 -11.09 -5.04
CA MET A 159 -2.52 -11.27 -5.11
C MET A 159 -1.90 -11.52 -3.73
N HIS A 160 -2.32 -10.78 -2.70
CA HIS A 160 -1.85 -10.97 -1.33
C HIS A 160 -2.21 -12.37 -0.79
N ILE A 161 -3.45 -12.82 -1.00
CA ILE A 161 -3.91 -14.15 -0.57
C ILE A 161 -3.12 -15.25 -1.29
N ILE A 162 -2.94 -15.16 -2.62
CA ILE A 162 -2.17 -16.14 -3.38
C ILE A 162 -0.73 -16.23 -2.85
N ASN A 163 -0.09 -15.10 -2.57
CA ASN A 163 1.28 -15.08 -2.04
C ASN A 163 1.35 -15.67 -0.62
N MET A 164 0.35 -15.41 0.23
CA MET A 164 0.23 -16.02 1.56
C MET A 164 0.03 -17.55 1.48
N VAL A 165 -0.79 -18.03 0.56
CA VAL A 165 -1.00 -19.47 0.35
C VAL A 165 0.28 -20.14 -0.15
N LYS A 166 0.98 -19.52 -1.11
CA LYS A 166 2.27 -20.02 -1.62
C LYS A 166 3.35 -20.04 -0.55
N LEU A 167 3.37 -19.03 0.33
CA LEU A 167 4.25 -18.99 1.49
C LEU A 167 3.96 -20.16 2.45
N LYS A 168 2.70 -20.40 2.81
CA LYS A 168 2.32 -21.53 3.69
C LYS A 168 2.65 -22.90 3.08
N LYS A 169 2.58 -23.03 1.75
CA LYS A 169 2.91 -24.25 1.01
C LYS A 169 4.41 -24.41 0.72
N GLY A 170 5.26 -23.44 1.09
CA GLY A 170 6.69 -23.46 0.77
C GLY A 170 7.04 -23.31 -0.72
N THR A 171 6.05 -23.00 -1.59
CA THR A 171 6.23 -22.86 -3.04
C THR A 171 6.41 -21.40 -3.48
N LEU A 172 6.74 -20.51 -2.54
CA LEU A 172 6.95 -19.10 -2.83
C LEU A 172 8.18 -18.94 -3.74
N PRO A 173 8.07 -18.24 -4.89
CA PRO A 173 9.22 -18.04 -5.77
C PRO A 173 10.38 -17.36 -5.03
N GLN A 174 11.62 -17.79 -5.27
CA GLN A 174 12.81 -17.27 -4.59
C GLN A 174 12.93 -15.73 -4.69
N ARG A 175 12.50 -15.13 -5.81
CA ARG A 175 12.42 -13.67 -6.02
C ARG A 175 11.42 -12.92 -5.11
N LEU A 176 10.48 -13.61 -4.47
CA LEU A 176 9.58 -13.05 -3.44
C LEU A 176 10.06 -13.38 -2.03
N SER A 177 10.94 -14.37 -1.86
CA SER A 177 11.43 -14.76 -0.55
C SER A 177 12.28 -13.64 0.07
N LEU A 178 12.13 -13.43 1.38
CA LEU A 178 13.07 -12.63 2.17
C LEU A 178 14.34 -13.48 2.31
N ALA A 179 15.49 -13.01 1.84
CA ALA A 179 16.71 -13.79 1.93
C ALA A 179 17.09 -14.00 3.41
N THR A 180 16.84 -15.23 3.91
CA THR A 180 17.81 -16.15 4.52
C THR A 180 17.12 -17.50 4.72
N ALA A 181 17.41 -18.44 3.83
CA ALA A 181 18.09 -19.65 4.25
C ALA A 181 19.30 -19.75 3.32
N PRO A 182 20.49 -20.21 3.76
CA PRO A 182 21.46 -20.70 2.80
C PRO A 182 20.70 -21.64 1.87
N ALA A 183 21.11 -21.69 0.60
CA ALA A 183 20.70 -22.79 -0.26
C ALA A 183 20.65 -24.03 0.63
N THR A 184 19.52 -24.73 0.65
CA THR A 184 19.60 -26.16 0.88
C THR A 184 20.74 -26.57 -0.01
N ALA A 185 21.90 -26.81 0.58
CA ALA A 185 22.93 -27.58 -0.03
C ALA A 185 22.13 -28.81 -0.45
N ASN A 186 21.87 -28.89 -1.76
CA ASN A 186 21.38 -30.11 -2.35
C ASN A 186 22.20 -31.21 -1.69
N GLY A 187 21.53 -32.25 -1.19
CA GLY A 187 22.11 -33.34 -0.41
C GLY A 187 23.30 -34.08 -1.06
N ALA A 188 23.82 -33.58 -2.18
CA ALA A 188 25.06 -33.97 -2.82
C ALA A 188 26.34 -33.42 -2.16
N ASN A 189 26.28 -32.36 -1.32
CA ASN A 189 27.50 -31.80 -0.69
C ASN A 189 27.75 -32.23 0.76
N ALA A 190 26.78 -32.86 1.43
CA ALA A 190 27.01 -33.42 2.77
C ALA A 190 27.75 -34.76 2.66
N GLU A 191 27.34 -35.64 1.74
CA GLU A 191 28.03 -36.92 1.49
C GLU A 191 29.46 -36.74 0.96
N SER A 192 29.74 -35.69 0.19
CA SER A 192 31.09 -35.44 -0.31
C SER A 192 32.02 -34.89 0.78
N VAL A 193 31.50 -34.08 1.71
CA VAL A 193 32.28 -33.57 2.85
C VAL A 193 32.48 -34.64 3.92
N GLU A 194 31.52 -35.54 4.12
CA GLU A 194 31.66 -36.68 5.04
C GLU A 194 32.65 -37.72 4.48
N LYS A 195 32.59 -38.06 3.18
CA LYS A 195 33.60 -38.91 2.53
C LYS A 195 35.01 -38.34 2.50
N ILE A 196 35.17 -37.01 2.52
CA ILE A 196 36.49 -36.37 2.57
C ILE A 196 37.06 -36.42 4.00
N LYS A 197 36.20 -36.41 5.03
CA LYS A 197 36.63 -36.56 6.42
C LYS A 197 37.02 -38.00 6.75
N ASP A 198 36.19 -38.98 6.37
CA ASP A 198 36.51 -40.40 6.59
C ASP A 198 37.82 -40.80 5.90
N ASN A 199 38.06 -40.35 4.66
CA ASN A 199 39.32 -40.62 3.94
C ASN A 199 40.56 -39.91 4.51
N ASN A 200 40.39 -38.89 5.35
CA ASN A 200 41.51 -38.19 5.98
C ASN A 200 41.82 -38.78 7.36
N ASP A 201 40.79 -39.21 8.11
CA ASP A 201 40.98 -39.93 9.37
C ASP A 201 41.56 -41.34 9.16
N GLU A 202 41.24 -42.02 8.05
CA GLU A 202 41.91 -43.28 7.68
C GLU A 202 43.40 -43.08 7.33
N ARG A 203 43.73 -41.96 6.66
CA ARG A 203 45.12 -41.65 6.27
C ARG A 203 46.00 -41.17 7.44
N GLU A 204 45.44 -40.46 8.41
CA GLU A 204 46.19 -40.09 9.63
C GLU A 204 46.42 -41.29 10.56
N ASN A 205 45.54 -42.29 10.56
CA ASN A 205 45.73 -43.50 11.38
C ASN A 205 46.74 -44.49 10.77
N GLU A 206 46.87 -44.58 9.45
CA GLU A 206 47.89 -45.43 8.80
C GLU A 206 49.32 -44.90 9.05
N ASP A 207 49.52 -43.58 9.04
CA ASP A 207 50.84 -42.94 9.27
C ASP A 207 51.33 -43.06 10.72
N VAL A 208 50.43 -43.26 11.70
CA VAL A 208 50.80 -43.47 13.11
C VAL A 208 51.18 -44.93 13.41
N THR A 209 50.72 -45.89 12.60
CA THR A 209 51.02 -47.32 12.81
C THR A 209 52.29 -47.85 12.15
N ASN A 210 52.94 -47.05 11.28
CA ASN A 210 54.11 -47.46 10.49
C ASN A 210 55.45 -46.84 10.95
N ASN A 211 55.54 -46.32 12.18
CA ASN A 211 56.77 -45.75 12.74
C ASN A 211 57.17 -46.39 14.07
#